data_AF-D8WRE8-F1
#
_entry.id   AF-D8WRE8-F1
#
_cell.length_a   1.000
_cell.length_b   1.000
_cell.length_c   1.000
_cell.angle_alpha   90.00
_cell.angle_beta   90.00
_cell.angle_gamma   90.00
#
_symmetry.space_group_name_H-M   'P 1'
#
loop_
_entity.id
_entity.type
_entity.pdbx_description
1 polymer ?
#
loop_
_entity_poly.entity_id
_entity_poly.type
_entity_poly.pdbx_seq_one_letter_code
_entity_poly.pdbx_strand_id
1 'polypeptide(L)'
;YNPADFYVQMLAIAPNKETECRETIKKICDSFAVSPIARDIIETASLVNGAGVGIELARAKHHANDPYFLQPMDGVDSTGYRASWWTQFYCILWRSWLSVLKDPMLVKVRLLQTAMVASLIGSIYFGQVLDQDGVMNINGSLFLFLTNMTFQNVFAVINVFSAELPVFLREKRSRLYRVDTYFLGKTIAELPLFIAVPFVFTSITYPMIGLKAGVSHYLTTLFIVTLVANVSTSYGYLISCASSSISMAHSVGPPVVIPFLIFGGFFL
;
A
#
# COMPACT_ATOMS: atom_id res chain seq x y z
N TYR A 1 -14.67 -9.52 -0.51
CA TYR A 1 -14.83 -10.61 0.47
C TYR A 1 -13.90 -11.74 0.03
N ASN A 2 -12.79 -11.96 0.73
CA ASN A 2 -11.81 -12.97 0.36
C ASN A 2 -12.13 -14.26 1.13
N PRO A 3 -12.49 -15.37 0.47
CA PRO A 3 -12.87 -16.60 1.16
C PRO A 3 -11.73 -17.15 2.03
N ALA A 4 -10.48 -16.96 1.64
CA ALA A 4 -9.33 -17.37 2.46
C ALA A 4 -9.25 -16.58 3.76
N ASP A 5 -9.48 -15.26 3.73
CA ASP A 5 -9.51 -14.45 4.96
C ASP A 5 -10.68 -14.83 5.87
N PHE A 6 -11.82 -15.19 5.29
CA PHE A 6 -12.98 -15.68 6.05
C PHE A 6 -12.65 -16.98 6.81
N TYR A 7 -12.04 -17.97 6.16
CA TYR A 7 -11.64 -19.22 6.84
C TYR A 7 -10.54 -18.99 7.88
N VAL A 8 -9.56 -18.14 7.60
CA VAL A 8 -8.51 -17.78 8.56
C VAL A 8 -9.12 -17.08 9.78
N GLN A 9 -10.08 -16.17 9.57
CA GLN A 9 -10.74 -15.46 10.66
C GLN A 9 -11.67 -16.36 11.48
N MET A 10 -12.31 -17.34 10.84
CA MET A 10 -13.17 -18.33 11.51
C MET A 10 -12.37 -19.31 12.38
N LEU A 11 -11.16 -19.67 11.96
CA LEU A 11 -10.28 -20.57 12.69
C LEU A 11 -9.35 -19.85 13.68
N ALA A 12 -9.25 -18.52 13.60
CA ALA A 12 -8.45 -17.72 14.51
C ALA A 12 -9.16 -17.52 15.86
N ILE A 13 -8.38 -17.62 16.95
CA ILE A 13 -8.86 -17.30 18.29
C ILE A 13 -8.73 -15.79 18.52
N ALA A 14 -9.86 -15.09 18.55
CA ALA A 14 -9.89 -13.67 18.88
C ALA A 14 -9.83 -13.46 20.41
N PRO A 15 -9.01 -12.52 20.92
CA PRO A 15 -8.78 -12.35 22.36
C PRO A 15 -10.03 -11.93 23.14
N ASN A 16 -10.99 -11.26 22.50
CA ASN A 16 -12.23 -10.82 23.16
C ASN A 16 -13.36 -11.88 23.13
N LYS A 17 -13.17 -13.00 22.42
CA LYS A 17 -14.21 -14.03 22.18
C LYS A 17 -13.65 -15.45 22.20
N GLU A 18 -12.70 -15.71 23.09
CA GLU A 18 -11.92 -16.95 23.06
C GLU A 18 -12.78 -18.22 23.24
N THR A 19 -13.76 -18.20 24.13
CA THR A 19 -14.65 -19.35 24.40
C THR A 19 -15.50 -19.71 23.18
N GLU A 20 -16.12 -18.72 22.54
CA GLU A 20 -16.94 -18.87 21.33
C GLU A 20 -16.11 -19.37 20.13
N CYS A 21 -14.90 -18.82 19.94
CA CYS A 21 -13.97 -19.28 18.90
C CYS A 21 -13.58 -20.76 19.11
N ARG A 22 -13.27 -21.15 20.35
CA ARG A 22 -12.89 -22.54 20.67
C ARG A 22 -14.03 -23.53 20.46
N GLU A 23 -15.28 -23.15 20.79
CA GLU A 23 -16.45 -23.97 20.50
C GLU A 23 -16.69 -24.12 18.99
N THR A 24 -16.53 -23.04 18.23
CA THR A 24 -16.68 -23.05 16.77
C THR A 24 -15.65 -23.97 16.11
N ILE A 25 -14.39 -23.88 16.54
CA ILE A 25 -13.31 -24.76 16.07
C ILE A 25 -13.64 -26.23 16.38
N LYS A 26 -14.10 -26.54 17.60
CA LYS A 26 -14.51 -27.92 17.96
C LYS A 26 -15.63 -28.44 17.06
N LYS A 27 -16.69 -27.65 16.85
CA LYS A 27 -17.79 -28.02 15.95
C LYS A 27 -17.31 -28.33 14.52
N ILE A 28 -16.36 -27.54 14.02
CA ILE A 28 -15.77 -27.76 12.69
C ILE A 28 -14.97 -29.08 12.67
N CYS A 29 -14.13 -29.32 13.68
CA CYS A 29 -13.36 -30.56 13.80
C CYS A 29 -14.27 -31.80 13.90
N ASP A 30 -15.32 -31.73 14.71
CA ASP A 30 -16.28 -32.82 14.90
C ASP A 30 -17.06 -33.09 13.60
N SER A 31 -17.51 -32.03 12.92
CA SER A 31 -18.18 -32.15 11.63
C SER A 31 -17.26 -32.69 10.53
N PHE A 32 -15.98 -32.31 10.55
CA PHE A 32 -14.98 -32.85 9.64
C PHE A 32 -14.74 -34.33 9.91
N ALA A 33 -14.59 -34.76 11.16
CA ALA A 33 -14.36 -36.16 11.52
C ALA A 33 -15.48 -37.11 11.04
N VAL A 34 -16.72 -36.61 10.95
CA VAL A 34 -17.88 -37.38 10.45
C VAL A 34 -18.02 -37.32 8.91
N SER A 35 -17.33 -36.39 8.25
CA SER A 35 -17.42 -36.18 6.81
C SER A 35 -16.84 -37.35 6.00
N PRO A 36 -17.42 -37.69 4.83
CA PRO A 36 -16.83 -38.66 3.91
C PRO A 36 -15.41 -38.28 3.47
N ILE A 37 -15.09 -36.98 3.43
CA ILE A 37 -13.77 -36.45 3.05
C ILE A 37 -12.70 -36.85 4.08
N ALA A 38 -13.03 -36.82 5.38
CA ALA A 38 -12.07 -37.21 6.41
C ALA A 38 -11.76 -38.71 6.36
N ARG A 39 -12.74 -39.55 6.00
CA ARG A 39 -12.53 -40.99 5.82
C ARG A 39 -11.56 -41.26 4.67
N ASP A 40 -11.74 -40.59 3.54
CA ASP A 40 -10.87 -40.71 2.36
C ASP A 40 -9.42 -40.24 2.67
N ILE A 41 -9.27 -39.14 3.42
CA ILE A 41 -7.95 -38.64 3.85
C ILE A 41 -7.27 -39.60 4.85
N ILE A 42 -8.01 -40.20 5.77
CA ILE A 42 -7.46 -41.15 6.74
C ILE A 42 -7.09 -42.47 6.05
N GLU A 43 -7.92 -42.94 5.12
CA GLU A 43 -7.67 -44.14 4.32
C GLU A 43 -6.41 -43.96 3.48
N THR A 44 -6.29 -42.85 2.76
CA THR A 44 -5.07 -42.49 2.01
C THR A 44 -3.84 -42.32 2.91
N ALA A 45 -3.96 -41.71 4.09
CA ALA A 45 -2.85 -41.58 5.04
C ALA A 45 -2.39 -42.94 5.62
N SER A 46 -3.33 -43.86 5.87
CA SER A 46 -3.01 -45.21 6.36
C SER A 46 -2.33 -46.07 5.31
N LEU A 47 -2.73 -45.94 4.03
CA LEU A 47 -2.06 -46.58 2.88
C LEU A 47 -0.62 -46.07 2.71
N VAL A 48 -0.35 -44.80 3.02
CA VAL A 48 0.99 -44.20 2.95
C VAL A 48 1.94 -44.74 4.03
N ASN A 49 1.44 -45.08 5.22
CA ASN A 49 2.27 -45.61 6.31
C ASN A 49 2.58 -47.12 6.20
N GLY A 50 1.88 -47.87 5.35
CA GLY A 50 1.98 -49.33 5.28
C GLY A 50 2.88 -49.91 4.17
N ALA A 51 3.16 -49.17 3.09
CA ALA A 51 3.89 -49.70 1.93
C ALA A 51 4.96 -48.72 1.44
N GLY A 52 6.20 -48.96 1.86
CA GLY A 52 7.36 -48.30 1.29
C GLY A 52 7.51 -48.60 -0.21
N VAL A 53 7.86 -47.57 -0.99
CA VAL A 53 8.38 -47.60 -2.37
C VAL A 53 7.37 -47.65 -3.53
N GLY A 54 6.09 -47.98 -3.34
CA GLY A 54 5.10 -48.03 -4.44
C GLY A 54 4.34 -46.72 -4.76
N ILE A 55 4.51 -45.67 -3.95
CA ILE A 55 3.53 -44.56 -3.85
C ILE A 55 3.71 -43.45 -4.88
N GLU A 56 4.92 -43.17 -5.40
CA GLU A 56 5.08 -42.03 -6.32
C GLU A 56 4.29 -42.17 -7.62
N LEU A 57 4.19 -43.41 -8.15
CA LEU A 57 3.48 -43.69 -9.39
C LEU A 57 1.95 -43.73 -9.20
N ALA A 58 1.47 -44.18 -8.04
CA ALA A 58 0.04 -44.22 -7.70
C ALA A 58 -0.51 -42.83 -7.29
N ARG A 59 0.30 -42.05 -6.57
CA ARG A 59 0.05 -40.64 -6.21
C ARG A 59 -0.13 -39.79 -7.47
N ALA A 60 0.70 -39.97 -8.50
CA ALA A 60 0.56 -39.25 -9.77
C ALA A 60 -0.73 -39.56 -10.54
N LYS A 61 -1.26 -40.80 -10.45
CA LYS A 61 -2.43 -41.25 -11.22
C LYS A 61 -3.78 -40.87 -10.62
N HIS A 62 -3.90 -40.86 -9.29
CA HIS A 62 -5.17 -40.48 -8.61
C HIS A 62 -5.27 -38.96 -8.34
N HIS A 63 -4.16 -38.25 -8.23
CA HIS A 63 -4.13 -36.80 -7.94
C HIS A 63 -4.34 -35.90 -9.18
N ALA A 64 -4.45 -36.47 -10.38
CA ALA A 64 -4.60 -35.70 -11.62
C ALA A 64 -5.97 -35.00 -11.75
N ASN A 65 -6.98 -35.43 -10.99
CA ASN A 65 -8.38 -34.98 -11.11
C ASN A 65 -8.93 -34.29 -9.86
N ASP A 66 -8.09 -33.94 -8.88
CA ASP A 66 -8.55 -33.32 -7.65
C ASP A 66 -8.35 -31.79 -7.71
N PRO A 67 -9.40 -30.98 -8.00
CA PRO A 67 -9.24 -29.54 -8.22
C PRO A 67 -8.86 -28.74 -6.96
N TYR A 68 -8.84 -29.38 -5.78
CA TYR A 68 -8.56 -28.75 -4.50
C TYR A 68 -7.29 -29.26 -3.80
N PHE A 69 -6.62 -30.29 -4.35
CA PHE A 69 -5.36 -30.76 -3.79
C PHE A 69 -4.22 -29.86 -4.27
N LEU A 70 -3.46 -29.31 -3.32
CA LEU A 70 -2.24 -28.57 -3.59
C LEU A 70 -1.29 -29.49 -4.35
N GLN A 71 -1.13 -29.27 -5.67
CA GLN A 71 -0.19 -30.01 -6.49
C GLN A 71 1.20 -30.00 -5.82
N PRO A 72 1.91 -31.15 -5.80
CA PRO A 72 3.27 -31.20 -5.28
C PRO A 72 4.12 -30.10 -5.93
N MET A 73 4.87 -29.37 -5.09
CA MET A 73 5.59 -28.15 -5.45
C MET A 73 6.83 -28.46 -6.29
N ASP A 74 6.62 -28.73 -7.57
CA ASP A 74 7.71 -28.85 -8.54
C ASP A 74 8.13 -27.44 -9.02
N GLY A 75 9.42 -27.13 -8.95
CA GLY A 75 9.98 -25.89 -9.51
C GLY A 75 10.24 -24.76 -8.52
N VAL A 76 10.77 -25.04 -7.33
CA VAL A 76 11.37 -23.99 -6.49
C VAL A 76 12.75 -23.66 -7.06
N ASP A 77 12.88 -22.50 -7.72
CA ASP A 77 14.18 -21.95 -8.11
C ASP A 77 15.11 -21.84 -6.89
N SER A 78 16.44 -21.80 -7.09
CA SER A 78 17.44 -21.71 -6.00
C SER A 78 17.22 -20.54 -5.02
N THR A 79 16.42 -19.55 -5.42
CA THR A 79 16.05 -18.37 -4.64
C THR A 79 14.83 -18.59 -3.73
N GLY A 80 14.14 -19.73 -3.82
CA GLY A 80 13.00 -20.06 -2.97
C GLY A 80 11.65 -19.48 -3.41
N TYR A 81 11.58 -18.86 -4.61
CA TYR A 81 10.34 -18.31 -5.20
C TYR A 81 9.87 -19.18 -6.38
N ARG A 82 8.54 -19.25 -6.58
CA ARG A 82 7.91 -20.14 -7.57
C ARG A 82 7.78 -19.55 -8.99
N ALA A 83 7.93 -18.23 -9.13
CA ALA A 83 7.69 -17.51 -10.37
C ALA A 83 8.89 -16.61 -10.72
N SER A 84 9.12 -16.40 -12.01
CA SER A 84 10.15 -15.47 -12.49
C SER A 84 9.91 -14.04 -11.98
N TRP A 85 11.00 -13.29 -11.81
CA TRP A 85 10.97 -11.89 -11.33
C TRP A 85 10.01 -11.01 -12.15
N TRP A 86 10.02 -11.16 -13.48
CA TRP A 86 9.16 -10.39 -14.39
C TRP A 86 7.68 -10.74 -14.23
N THR A 87 7.37 -12.04 -14.06
CA THR A 87 6.01 -12.50 -13.81
C THR A 87 5.48 -11.96 -12.49
N GLN A 88 6.29 -11.99 -11.43
CA GLN A 88 5.94 -11.39 -10.13
C GLN A 88 5.67 -9.90 -10.27
N PHE A 89 6.57 -9.16 -10.92
CA PHE A 89 6.44 -7.72 -11.12
C PHE A 89 5.19 -7.35 -11.92
N TYR A 90 4.92 -8.02 -13.05
CA TYR A 90 3.75 -7.74 -13.89
C TYR A 90 2.44 -8.01 -13.14
N CYS A 91 2.33 -9.14 -12.44
CA CYS A 91 1.14 -9.49 -11.67
C CYS A 91 0.88 -8.48 -10.54
N ILE A 92 1.92 -8.04 -9.83
CA ILE A 92 1.78 -7.03 -8.78
C ILE A 92 1.40 -5.69 -9.38
N LEU A 93 2.07 -5.25 -10.45
CA LEU A 93 1.77 -3.99 -11.13
C LEU A 93 0.31 -3.96 -11.58
N TRP A 94 -0.16 -5.03 -12.22
CA TRP A 94 -1.56 -5.16 -12.65
C TRP A 94 -2.53 -5.09 -11.45
N ARG A 95 -2.23 -5.83 -10.37
CA ARG A 95 -3.04 -5.82 -9.14
C ARG A 95 -3.09 -4.43 -8.51
N SER A 96 -1.94 -3.78 -8.34
CA SER A 96 -1.83 -2.44 -7.76
C SER A 96 -2.53 -1.40 -8.63
N TRP A 97 -2.35 -1.46 -9.95
CA TRP A 97 -3.03 -0.59 -10.91
C TRP A 97 -4.55 -0.72 -10.81
N LEU A 98 -5.04 -1.96 -10.78
CA LEU A 98 -6.46 -2.23 -10.64
C LEU A 98 -7.00 -1.78 -9.28
N SER A 99 -6.20 -1.89 -8.21
CA SER A 99 -6.55 -1.38 -6.88
C SER A 99 -6.76 0.13 -6.90
N VAL A 100 -5.84 0.87 -7.52
CA VAL A 100 -5.94 2.34 -7.68
C VAL A 100 -7.15 2.72 -8.54
N LEU A 101 -7.43 1.99 -9.62
CA LEU A 101 -8.58 2.29 -10.49
C LEU A 101 -9.93 1.92 -9.88
N LYS A 102 -10.00 0.83 -9.12
CA LYS A 102 -11.25 0.32 -8.53
C LYS A 102 -11.67 1.07 -7.26
N ASP A 103 -10.79 1.87 -6.66
CA ASP A 103 -11.14 2.76 -5.56
C ASP A 103 -11.19 4.23 -6.00
N PRO A 104 -12.16 4.61 -6.88
CA PRO A 104 -12.28 6.00 -7.33
C PRO A 104 -12.72 6.93 -6.20
N MET A 105 -13.27 6.41 -5.11
CA MET A 105 -13.71 7.23 -3.97
C MET A 105 -12.49 7.87 -3.29
N LEU A 106 -11.46 7.08 -2.99
CA LEU A 106 -10.25 7.60 -2.35
C LEU A 106 -9.53 8.63 -3.24
N VAL A 107 -9.44 8.38 -4.55
CA VAL A 107 -8.84 9.31 -5.51
C VAL A 107 -9.64 10.61 -5.62
N LYS A 108 -10.97 10.53 -5.73
CA LYS A 108 -11.85 11.71 -5.82
C LYS A 108 -11.77 12.56 -4.56
N VAL A 109 -11.83 11.95 -3.38
CA VAL A 109 -11.73 12.66 -2.10
C VAL A 109 -10.38 13.36 -2.00
N ARG A 110 -9.29 12.69 -2.39
CA ARG A 110 -7.95 13.29 -2.37
C ARG A 110 -7.85 14.49 -3.31
N LEU A 111 -8.33 14.37 -4.55
CA LEU A 111 -8.31 15.48 -5.51
C LEU A 111 -9.19 16.65 -5.05
N LEU A 112 -10.39 16.37 -4.51
CA LEU A 112 -11.28 17.40 -3.97
C LEU A 112 -10.63 18.13 -2.78
N GLN A 113 -10.06 17.38 -1.83
CA GLN A 113 -9.36 17.94 -0.68
C GLN A 113 -8.16 18.79 -1.13
N THR A 114 -7.35 18.30 -2.07
CA THR A 114 -6.24 19.07 -2.65
C THR A 114 -6.74 20.37 -3.28
N ALA A 115 -7.82 20.33 -4.06
CA ALA A 115 -8.38 21.52 -4.70
C ALA A 115 -8.93 22.53 -3.68
N MET A 116 -9.56 22.06 -2.59
CA MET A 116 -10.03 22.92 -1.50
C MET A 116 -8.86 23.61 -0.79
N VAL A 117 -7.83 22.85 -0.40
CA VAL A 117 -6.64 23.42 0.27
C VAL A 117 -5.87 24.37 -0.66
N ALA A 118 -5.73 24.01 -1.94
CA ALA A 118 -5.11 24.85 -2.96
C ALA A 118 -5.81 26.21 -3.10
N SER A 119 -7.15 26.18 -3.13
CA SER A 119 -7.99 27.38 -3.24
C SER A 119 -7.90 28.23 -1.97
N LEU A 120 -7.84 27.62 -0.79
CA LEU A 120 -7.68 28.35 0.48
C LEU A 120 -6.35 29.09 0.53
N ILE A 121 -5.24 28.39 0.24
CA ILE A 121 -3.90 29.01 0.23
C ILE A 121 -3.82 30.09 -0.85
N GLY A 122 -4.33 29.81 -2.06
CA GLY A 122 -4.38 30.78 -3.15
C GLY A 122 -5.20 32.02 -2.81
N SER A 123 -6.28 31.88 -2.03
CA SER A 123 -7.11 33.01 -1.58
C SER A 123 -6.42 33.85 -0.53
N ILE A 124 -5.69 33.24 0.41
CA ILE A 124 -4.96 33.94 1.48
C ILE A 124 -3.87 34.85 0.90
N TYR A 125 -3.14 34.35 -0.11
CA TYR A 125 -2.03 35.07 -0.74
C TYR A 125 -2.40 35.66 -2.11
N PHE A 126 -3.67 35.96 -2.33
CA PHE A 126 -4.16 36.35 -3.65
C PHE A 126 -3.47 37.61 -4.20
N GLY A 127 -2.99 37.54 -5.44
CA GLY A 127 -2.52 38.69 -6.21
C GLY A 127 -1.38 39.49 -5.57
N GLN A 128 -0.28 38.84 -5.18
CA GLN A 128 0.86 39.54 -4.59
C GLN A 128 1.57 40.49 -5.57
N VAL A 129 1.94 41.66 -5.05
CA VAL A 129 2.70 42.69 -5.76
C VAL A 129 4.17 42.62 -5.33
N LEU A 130 5.10 42.98 -6.22
CA LEU A 130 6.54 42.99 -5.92
C LEU A 130 6.94 44.22 -5.09
N ASP A 131 6.51 44.25 -3.83
CA ASP A 131 6.96 45.21 -2.81
C ASP A 131 7.68 44.46 -1.67
N GLN A 132 8.29 45.18 -0.72
CA GLN A 132 9.02 44.57 0.41
C GLN A 132 8.15 43.59 1.19
N ASP A 133 6.91 43.97 1.51
CA ASP A 133 5.93 43.09 2.16
C ASP A 133 5.48 41.94 1.23
N GLY A 134 5.38 42.21 -0.07
CA GLY A 134 5.04 41.23 -1.08
C GLY A 134 6.07 40.12 -1.23
N VAL A 135 7.37 40.44 -1.15
CA VAL A 135 8.45 39.44 -1.17
C VAL A 135 8.37 38.52 0.05
N MET A 136 8.09 39.07 1.24
CA MET A 136 7.88 38.28 2.45
C MET A 136 6.64 37.39 2.35
N ASN A 137 5.53 37.91 1.81
CA ASN A 137 4.32 37.15 1.55
C ASN A 137 4.53 36.03 0.54
N ILE A 138 5.28 36.28 -0.54
CA ILE A 138 5.62 35.26 -1.54
C ILE A 138 6.45 34.15 -0.90
N ASN A 139 7.48 34.47 -0.11
CA ASN A 139 8.28 33.46 0.60
C ASN A 139 7.41 32.64 1.57
N GLY A 140 6.54 33.29 2.35
CA GLY A 140 5.59 32.61 3.22
C GLY A 140 4.62 31.70 2.46
N SER A 141 4.13 32.17 1.32
CA SER A 141 3.23 31.39 0.46
C SER A 141 3.92 30.15 -0.10
N LEU A 142 5.17 30.25 -0.55
CA LEU A 142 5.97 29.13 -1.06
C LEU A 142 6.27 28.11 0.04
N PHE A 143 6.61 28.59 1.23
CA PHE A 143 6.82 27.73 2.39
C PHE A 143 5.54 26.95 2.76
N LEU A 144 4.40 27.65 2.88
CA LEU A 144 3.11 27.03 3.19
C LEU A 144 2.66 26.06 2.09
N PHE A 145 2.89 26.42 0.83
CA PHE A 145 2.63 25.62 -0.35
C PHE A 145 3.38 24.28 -0.29
N LEU A 146 4.70 24.30 -0.05
CA LEU A 146 5.53 23.09 0.01
C LEU A 146 5.21 22.24 1.24
N THR A 147 4.97 22.89 2.37
CA THR A 147 4.65 22.22 3.64
C THR A 147 3.32 21.49 3.55
N ASN A 148 2.28 22.12 3.02
CA ASN A 148 0.98 21.46 2.81
C ASN A 148 1.09 20.28 1.85
N MET A 149 1.81 20.44 0.73
CA MET A 149 2.03 19.33 -0.21
C MET A 149 2.74 18.15 0.46
N THR A 150 3.74 18.44 1.30
CA THR A 150 4.50 17.41 2.03
C THR A 150 3.58 16.64 2.97
N PHE A 151 2.91 17.32 3.89
CA PHE A 151 2.02 16.67 4.86
C PHE A 151 0.89 15.91 4.18
N GLN A 152 0.27 16.49 3.15
CA GLN A 152 -0.83 15.84 2.44
C GLN A 152 -0.39 14.50 1.81
N ASN A 153 0.78 14.44 1.19
CA ASN A 153 1.29 13.20 0.61
C ASN A 153 1.72 12.18 1.68
N VAL A 154 2.41 12.64 2.74
CA VAL A 154 2.83 11.77 3.86
C VAL A 154 1.61 11.09 4.49
N PHE A 155 0.58 11.85 4.86
CA PHE A 155 -0.62 11.31 5.49
C PHE A 155 -1.40 10.37 4.57
N ALA A 156 -1.50 10.70 3.27
CA ALA A 156 -2.17 9.83 2.31
C ALA A 156 -1.48 8.46 2.19
N VAL A 157 -0.15 8.46 2.08
CA VAL A 157 0.65 7.23 1.98
C VAL A 157 0.60 6.43 3.28
N ILE A 158 0.66 7.10 4.44
CA ILE A 158 0.54 6.44 5.74
C ILE A 158 -0.78 5.68 5.84
N ASN A 159 -1.90 6.29 5.44
CA ASN A 159 -3.20 5.62 5.53
C ASN A 159 -3.30 4.39 4.62
N VAL A 160 -2.86 4.51 3.36
CA VAL A 160 -2.98 3.42 2.39
C VAL A 160 -1.97 2.30 2.68
N PHE A 161 -0.69 2.64 2.81
CA PHE A 161 0.36 1.64 2.93
C PHE A 161 0.35 0.94 4.29
N SER A 162 0.07 1.64 5.39
CA SER A 162 -0.01 0.99 6.71
C SER A 162 -1.18 0.01 6.80
N ALA A 163 -2.28 0.25 6.07
CA ALA A 163 -3.40 -0.69 5.97
C ALA A 163 -3.03 -1.96 5.16
N GLU A 164 -2.19 -1.82 4.14
CA GLU A 164 -1.74 -2.94 3.30
C GLU A 164 -0.55 -3.72 3.88
N LEU A 165 0.24 -3.11 4.77
CA LEU A 165 1.47 -3.68 5.32
C LEU A 165 1.27 -5.07 5.96
N PRO A 166 0.23 -5.34 6.76
CA PRO A 166 0.02 -6.67 7.35
C PRO A 166 -0.22 -7.75 6.29
N VAL A 167 -0.91 -7.42 5.20
CA VAL A 167 -1.16 -8.33 4.07
C VAL A 167 0.15 -8.61 3.35
N PHE A 168 0.94 -7.58 3.07
CA PHE A 168 2.26 -7.71 2.46
C PHE A 168 3.19 -8.60 3.29
N LEU A 169 3.23 -8.41 4.62
CA LEU A 169 4.06 -9.23 5.50
C LEU A 169 3.64 -10.71 5.48
N ARG A 170 2.33 -10.99 5.39
CA ARG A 170 1.81 -12.36 5.25
C ARG A 170 2.22 -12.97 3.91
N GLU A 171 2.01 -12.25 2.80
CA GLU A 171 2.37 -12.70 1.45
C GLU A 171 3.88 -12.92 1.29
N LYS A 172 4.69 -12.08 1.95
CA LYS A 172 6.15 -12.22 2.00
C LYS A 172 6.60 -13.47 2.77
N ARG A 173 5.99 -13.78 3.92
CA ARG A 173 6.29 -14.99 4.70
C ARG A 173 5.95 -16.27 3.92
N SER A 174 4.89 -16.23 3.11
CA SER A 174 4.52 -17.31 2.18
C SER A 174 5.40 -17.39 0.93
N ARG A 175 6.43 -16.53 0.80
CA ARG A 175 7.33 -16.42 -0.37
C ARG A 175 6.59 -16.27 -1.69
N LEU A 176 5.49 -15.51 -1.69
CA LEU A 176 4.68 -15.30 -2.89
C LEU A 176 5.41 -14.41 -3.91
N TYR A 177 6.11 -13.38 -3.43
CA TYR A 177 6.89 -12.48 -4.26
C TYR A 177 8.03 -11.80 -3.48
N ARG A 178 8.96 -11.18 -4.19
CA ARG A 178 10.10 -10.45 -3.60
C ARG A 178 9.73 -9.01 -3.20
N VAL A 179 10.50 -8.43 -2.27
CA VAL A 179 10.19 -7.07 -1.77
C VAL A 179 10.44 -6.01 -2.84
N ASP A 180 11.49 -6.20 -3.63
CA ASP A 180 11.87 -5.32 -4.73
C ASP A 180 10.79 -5.24 -5.82
N THR A 181 10.23 -6.39 -6.23
CA THR A 181 9.14 -6.42 -7.22
C THR A 181 7.88 -5.74 -6.70
N TYR A 182 7.60 -5.87 -5.40
CA TYR A 182 6.44 -5.23 -4.78
C TYR A 182 6.59 -3.71 -4.72
N PHE A 183 7.74 -3.23 -4.24
CA PHE A 183 8.01 -1.80 -4.15
C PHE A 183 7.94 -1.14 -5.52
N LEU A 184 8.65 -1.66 -6.52
CA LEU A 184 8.64 -1.11 -7.87
C LEU A 184 7.26 -1.16 -8.53
N GLY A 185 6.58 -2.31 -8.43
CA GLY A 185 5.25 -2.48 -9.02
C GLY A 185 4.23 -1.51 -8.42
N LYS A 186 4.26 -1.32 -7.10
CA LYS A 186 3.38 -0.37 -6.41
C LYS A 186 3.71 1.08 -6.74
N THR A 187 4.99 1.47 -6.69
CA THR A 187 5.42 2.84 -7.00
C THR A 187 5.04 3.24 -8.42
N ILE A 188 5.21 2.35 -9.40
CA ILE A 188 4.83 2.62 -10.80
C ILE A 188 3.31 2.72 -10.94
N ALA A 189 2.55 1.88 -10.23
CA ALA A 189 1.10 1.95 -10.27
C ALA A 189 0.54 3.27 -9.69
N GLU A 190 1.19 3.82 -8.66
CA GLU A 190 0.77 5.07 -7.99
C GLU A 190 1.33 6.34 -8.66
N LEU A 191 2.29 6.20 -9.57
CA LEU A 191 2.97 7.30 -10.27
C LEU A 191 2.01 8.30 -10.95
N PRO A 192 0.94 7.90 -11.66
CA PRO A 192 0.01 8.86 -12.25
C PRO A 192 -0.66 9.75 -11.21
N LEU A 193 -0.94 9.21 -10.03
CA LEU A 193 -1.56 9.94 -8.94
C LEU A 193 -0.56 10.93 -8.31
N PHE A 194 0.71 10.53 -8.16
CA PHE A 194 1.78 11.41 -7.70
C PHE A 194 2.11 12.54 -8.66
N ILE A 195 1.71 12.45 -9.93
CA ILE A 195 1.80 13.57 -10.89
C ILE A 195 0.51 14.40 -10.87
N ALA A 196 -0.66 13.75 -10.89
CA ALA A 196 -1.95 14.43 -10.98
C ALA A 196 -2.25 15.31 -9.76
N VAL A 197 -1.93 14.86 -8.55
CA VAL A 197 -2.20 15.62 -7.32
C VAL A 197 -1.38 16.92 -7.26
N PRO A 198 -0.04 16.90 -7.42
CA PRO A 198 0.76 18.11 -7.56
C PRO A 198 0.36 19.01 -8.71
N PHE A 199 -0.03 18.43 -9.84
CA PHE A 199 -0.49 19.19 -10.99
C PHE A 199 -1.74 20.02 -10.66
N VAL A 200 -2.77 19.41 -10.06
CA VAL A 200 -4.00 20.12 -9.68
C VAL A 200 -3.71 21.21 -8.67
N PHE A 201 -2.91 20.90 -7.63
CA PHE A 201 -2.56 21.88 -6.60
C PHE A 201 -1.82 23.10 -7.19
N THR A 202 -0.78 22.84 -7.99
CA THR A 202 0.04 23.89 -8.61
C THR A 202 -0.77 24.69 -9.63
N SER A 203 -1.62 24.04 -10.42
CA SER A 203 -2.46 24.72 -11.42
C SER A 203 -3.43 25.73 -10.81
N ILE A 204 -3.93 25.47 -9.59
CA ILE A 204 -4.84 26.38 -8.88
C ILE A 204 -4.05 27.46 -8.16
N THR A 205 -3.09 27.07 -7.32
CA THR A 205 -2.43 28.01 -6.41
C THR A 205 -1.44 28.95 -7.11
N TYR A 206 -0.74 28.48 -8.16
CA TYR A 206 0.28 29.27 -8.86
C TYR A 206 -0.26 30.57 -9.48
N PRO A 207 -1.35 30.53 -10.30
CA PRO A 207 -1.93 31.75 -10.84
C PRO A 207 -2.63 32.61 -9.77
N MET A 208 -3.22 32.00 -8.74
CA MET A 208 -3.92 32.76 -7.68
C MET A 208 -2.96 33.63 -6.85
N ILE A 209 -1.78 33.12 -6.51
CA ILE A 209 -0.77 33.90 -5.76
C ILE A 209 -0.21 35.05 -6.60
N GLY A 210 -0.23 34.94 -7.94
CA GLY A 210 0.42 35.91 -8.82
C GLY A 210 1.93 35.67 -8.96
N LEU A 211 2.36 34.41 -8.90
CA LEU A 211 3.76 34.03 -9.15
C LEU A 211 4.19 34.39 -10.58
N LYS A 212 5.51 34.41 -10.83
CA LYS A 212 6.11 34.87 -12.09
C LYS A 212 5.48 34.18 -13.31
N ALA A 213 4.83 34.96 -14.16
CA ALA A 213 4.24 34.45 -15.39
C ALA A 213 5.32 33.84 -16.33
N GLY A 214 5.01 32.68 -16.91
CA GLY A 214 5.88 32.00 -17.88
C GLY A 214 5.77 30.49 -17.81
N VAL A 215 5.64 29.84 -18.97
CA VAL A 215 5.50 28.38 -19.06
C VAL A 215 6.73 27.65 -18.50
N SER A 216 7.93 28.18 -18.74
CA SER A 216 9.17 27.62 -18.21
C SER A 216 9.22 27.65 -16.67
N HIS A 217 8.79 28.75 -16.06
CA HIS A 217 8.75 28.91 -14.61
C HIS A 217 7.70 27.98 -13.99
N TYR A 218 6.51 27.92 -14.58
CA TYR A 218 5.46 27.00 -14.16
C TYR A 218 5.92 25.53 -14.22
N LEU A 219 6.52 25.09 -15.33
CA LEU A 219 7.01 23.71 -15.48
C LEU A 219 8.14 23.38 -14.48
N THR A 220 9.02 24.34 -14.22
CA THR A 220 10.09 24.17 -13.23
C THR A 220 9.49 24.02 -11.82
N THR A 221 8.51 24.85 -11.46
CA THR A 221 7.80 24.71 -10.19
C THR A 221 7.09 23.37 -10.11
N LEU A 222 6.31 22.99 -11.13
CA LEU A 222 5.61 21.71 -11.16
C LEU A 222 6.58 20.53 -10.97
N PHE A 223 7.73 20.55 -11.64
CA PHE A 223 8.75 19.52 -11.51
C PHE A 223 9.29 19.43 -10.07
N ILE A 224 9.66 20.56 -9.46
CA ILE A 224 10.12 20.61 -8.07
C ILE A 224 9.06 20.04 -7.12
N VAL A 225 7.79 20.39 -7.33
CA VAL A 225 6.69 19.96 -6.45
C VAL A 225 6.39 18.48 -6.62
N THR A 226 6.49 17.93 -7.83
CA THR A 226 6.41 16.49 -8.06
C THR A 226 7.58 15.76 -7.39
N LEU A 227 8.80 16.30 -7.42
CA LEU A 227 9.93 15.75 -6.68
C LEU A 227 9.69 15.74 -5.17
N VAL A 228 9.22 16.87 -4.61
CA VAL A 228 8.87 16.98 -3.19
C VAL A 228 7.78 15.98 -2.82
N ALA A 229 6.76 15.79 -3.67
CA ALA A 229 5.73 14.78 -3.46
C ALA A 229 6.32 13.36 -3.43
N ASN A 230 7.26 13.03 -4.31
CA ASN A 230 7.94 11.73 -4.31
C ASN A 230 8.80 11.50 -3.06
N VAL A 231 9.53 12.53 -2.60
CA VAL A 231 10.30 12.47 -1.34
C VAL A 231 9.36 12.28 -0.16
N SER A 232 8.25 13.03 -0.13
CA SER A 232 7.22 12.94 0.91
C SER A 232 6.58 11.55 0.96
N THR A 233 6.28 10.97 -0.21
CA THR A 233 5.77 9.59 -0.32
C THR A 233 6.77 8.58 0.22
N SER A 234 8.05 8.70 -0.16
CA SER A 234 9.12 7.80 0.30
C SER A 234 9.28 7.87 1.82
N TYR A 235 9.21 9.08 2.36
CA TYR A 235 9.19 9.33 3.80
C TYR A 235 7.94 8.71 4.47
N GLY A 236 6.77 8.84 3.85
CA GLY A 236 5.54 8.18 4.30
C GLY A 236 5.69 6.66 4.42
N TYR A 237 6.28 6.01 3.41
CA TYR A 237 6.57 4.56 3.47
C TYR A 237 7.54 4.21 4.60
N LEU A 238 8.59 5.01 4.83
CA LEU A 238 9.53 4.81 5.93
C LEU A 238 8.79 4.80 7.28
N ILE A 239 7.95 5.80 7.53
CA ILE A 239 7.18 5.93 8.77
C ILE A 239 6.16 4.80 8.92
N SER A 240 5.48 4.41 7.83
CA SER A 240 4.56 3.28 7.85
C SER A 240 5.25 1.96 8.18
N CYS A 241 6.43 1.71 7.64
CA CYS A 241 7.21 0.50 7.97
C CYS A 241 7.69 0.51 9.42
N ALA A 242 8.01 1.69 9.97
CA ALA A 242 8.45 1.83 11.35
C ALA A 242 7.31 1.71 12.37
N SER A 243 6.05 1.84 11.95
CA SER A 243 4.88 1.94 12.82
C SER A 243 4.00 0.68 12.77
N SER A 244 3.61 0.15 13.93
CA SER A 244 2.73 -1.04 14.00
C SER A 244 1.24 -0.74 13.78
N SER A 245 0.83 0.53 13.80
CA SER A 245 -0.55 0.94 13.56
C SER A 245 -0.63 2.30 12.85
N ILE A 246 -1.74 2.54 12.14
CA ILE A 246 -2.00 3.81 11.45
C ILE A 246 -2.01 4.98 12.44
N SER A 247 -2.62 4.80 13.61
CA SER A 247 -2.68 5.84 14.65
C SER A 247 -1.29 6.21 15.17
N MET A 248 -0.41 5.23 15.39
CA MET A 248 0.97 5.54 15.80
C MET A 248 1.73 6.27 14.69
N ALA A 249 1.57 5.85 13.43
CA ALA A 249 2.21 6.50 12.30
C ALA A 249 1.80 7.99 12.16
N HIS A 250 0.51 8.31 12.38
CA HIS A 250 0.03 9.69 12.38
C HIS A 250 0.54 10.52 13.55
N SER A 251 0.76 9.91 14.71
CA SER A 251 1.31 10.60 15.88
C SER A 251 2.82 10.88 15.74
N VAL A 252 3.57 9.96 15.11
CA VAL A 252 5.04 10.05 15.01
C VAL A 252 5.49 10.76 13.73
N GLY A 253 4.74 10.64 12.64
CA GLY A 253 5.12 11.20 11.34
C GLY A 253 5.38 12.71 11.39
N PRO A 254 4.41 13.54 11.83
CA PRO A 254 4.58 15.00 11.80
C PRO A 254 5.72 15.51 12.68
N PRO A 255 5.89 15.08 13.95
CA PRO A 255 7.01 15.52 14.78
C PRO A 255 8.39 15.29 14.16
N VAL A 256 8.57 14.22 13.39
CA VAL A 256 9.85 13.91 12.74
C VAL A 256 10.08 14.78 11.50
N VAL A 257 9.04 15.32 10.87
CA VAL A 257 9.15 16.28 9.75
C VAL A 257 9.50 17.69 10.23
N ILE A 258 9.08 18.08 11.44
CA ILE A 258 9.24 19.45 11.98
C ILE A 258 10.70 19.93 11.97
N PRO A 259 11.72 19.15 12.40
CA PRO A 259 13.11 19.60 12.31
C PRO A 259 13.53 19.97 10.89
N PHE A 260 13.13 19.18 9.89
CA PHE A 260 13.44 19.48 8.49
C PHE A 260 12.78 20.77 8.00
N LEU A 261 11.58 21.10 8.51
CA LEU A 261 10.91 22.37 8.22
C LEU A 261 11.63 23.56 8.86
N ILE A 262 12.12 23.41 10.10
CA ILE A 262 12.86 24.46 10.81
C ILE A 262 14.17 24.79 10.07
N PHE A 263 14.90 23.78 9.61
CA PHE A 263 16.11 23.95 8.78
C PHE A 263 15.81 24.28 7.30
N GLY A 264 14.55 24.48 6.92
CA GLY A 264 14.12 24.77 5.55
C GLY A 264 14.41 26.19 5.06
N GLY A 265 15.05 27.04 5.88
CA GLY A 265 15.50 28.39 5.51
C GLY A 265 14.43 29.49 5.56
N PHE A 266 13.20 29.17 6.00
CA PHE A 266 12.17 30.18 6.25
C PHE A 266 12.14 30.66 7.70
N PHE A 267 12.38 29.77 8.67
CA PHE A 267 12.31 30.07 10.10
C PHE A 267 13.65 30.47 10.74
N LEU A 268 14.75 29.89 10.25
CA LEU A 268 16.14 30.14 10.66
C LEU A 268 16.95 30.59 9.44
#